data_AF-A0A840ZR07-F1
#
_entry.id   AF-A0A840ZR07-F1
#
_cell.length_a   1.000
_cell.length_b   1.000
_cell.length_c   1.000
_cell.angle_alpha   90.00
_cell.angle_beta   90.00
_cell.angle_gamma   90.00
#
_symmetry.space_group_name_H-M   'P 1'
#
loop_
_entity.id
_entity.type
_entity.pdbx_description
1 polymer ?
#
loop_
_entity_poly.entity_id
_entity_poly.type
_entity_poly.pdbx_seq_one_letter_code
_entity_poly.pdbx_strand_id
1 'polypeptide(L)'
;MGCMIRGLCLVLAIGLGASPARSQVDGSVTPLPFTSSAELRAATVAREVRALRAANPVAAAETAREMARHDYDTIFRGFLDGTPLRSDDAGDVLAAFVALQWMVANDSMTEPSPSALKAIRRTFVEPLAVKPPLSQPATRAAFAEQVKLRMVLHHAGWKAAKQLGVLPRFLATLSNEFIPASKLQALALTDEGLVGKGARRSALMPDAPPPVADARPTPPPTPAAPPPDAAQPPRHAANWDTVEGVYFRSTTGFGVGGMMTIDFEPLIFLRDGTYYEIADTALEDVDLSAERIAKPRRFGRWTRAAKGFVLTDSKGKSNDYALGDGSFFRAFPAASGESVKRSYRRLSGGGNTALGGSVSIAVESRYDFRPDGSYGRGGSVGAINSGGDSGVGTAIGRRRAPEGGRYALDRHTLTLTAADGRSRRVFFAYSSQKEPPEIDRDMIFIGDDVFSSDD
;
A
#
# COMPACT_ATOMS: atom_id res chain seq x y z
N MET A 1 19.24 -11.53 25.29
CA MET A 1 20.01 -11.26 24.04
C MET A 1 19.03 -11.21 22.88
N GLY A 2 18.60 -10.02 22.46
CA GLY A 2 17.67 -9.83 21.35
C GLY A 2 18.25 -8.84 20.35
N CYS A 3 18.70 -9.33 19.20
CA CYS A 3 19.29 -8.53 18.14
C CYS A 3 18.16 -7.99 17.24
N MET A 4 17.87 -6.69 17.30
CA MET A 4 16.93 -6.02 16.38
C MET A 4 17.67 -5.60 15.10
N ILE A 5 17.23 -6.14 13.97
CA ILE A 5 17.60 -5.66 12.63
C ILE A 5 16.72 -4.43 12.33
N ARG A 6 17.33 -3.24 12.31
CA ARG A 6 16.69 -1.98 11.89
C ARG A 6 16.50 -1.96 10.37
N GLY A 7 15.35 -1.47 9.90
CA GLY A 7 15.08 -1.21 8.49
C GLY A 7 16.09 -0.22 7.90
N LEU A 8 16.84 -0.68 6.90
CA LEU A 8 17.89 0.08 6.23
C LEU A 8 17.24 1.00 5.19
N CYS A 9 17.03 2.28 5.54
CA CYS A 9 16.66 3.30 4.57
C CYS A 9 17.96 3.76 3.86
N LEU A 10 18.19 3.29 2.64
CA LEU A 10 19.42 3.56 1.90
C LEU A 10 19.28 4.86 1.08
N VAL A 11 19.86 5.96 1.58
CA VAL A 11 20.01 7.19 0.79
C VAL A 11 21.28 7.08 -0.06
N LEU A 12 21.12 6.79 -1.35
CA LEU A 12 22.23 6.76 -2.32
C LEU A 12 22.55 8.19 -2.76
N ALA A 13 23.67 8.75 -2.29
CA ALA A 13 24.24 9.98 -2.83
C ALA A 13 25.10 9.62 -4.05
N ILE A 14 24.63 9.95 -5.26
CA ILE A 14 25.38 9.75 -6.50
C ILE A 14 26.35 10.93 -6.64
N GLY A 15 27.61 10.72 -6.26
CA GLY A 15 28.68 11.69 -6.48
C GLY A 15 29.24 11.56 -7.89
N LEU A 16 28.90 12.49 -8.79
CA LEU A 16 29.50 12.59 -10.12
C LEU A 16 30.81 13.39 -10.05
N GLY A 17 31.90 12.73 -9.65
CA GLY A 17 33.25 13.28 -9.77
C GLY A 17 33.82 13.02 -11.16
N ALA A 18 34.16 14.08 -11.89
CA ALA A 18 34.89 13.95 -13.16
C ALA A 18 36.31 13.44 -12.90
N SER A 19 36.56 12.15 -13.18
CA SER A 19 37.89 11.55 -13.15
C SER A 19 38.55 11.63 -14.53
N PRO A 20 39.86 11.88 -14.63
CA PRO A 20 40.58 11.84 -15.89
C PRO A 20 40.60 10.42 -16.46
N ALA A 21 40.70 10.32 -17.79
CA ALA A 21 40.75 9.08 -18.55
C ALA A 21 41.95 8.20 -18.12
N ARG A 22 41.71 7.33 -17.13
CA ARG A 22 42.60 6.21 -16.79
C ARG A 22 42.28 5.05 -17.71
N SER A 23 43.31 4.42 -18.27
CA SER A 23 43.24 3.12 -18.92
C SER A 23 42.38 2.18 -18.07
N GLN A 24 41.31 1.64 -18.67
CA GLN A 24 40.44 0.64 -18.06
C GLN A 24 41.27 -0.60 -17.80
N VAL A 25 41.85 -0.68 -16.60
CA VAL A 25 42.17 -1.98 -16.00
C VAL A 25 40.84 -2.69 -15.90
N ASP A 26 40.74 -3.90 -16.46
CA ASP A 26 39.61 -4.81 -16.27
C ASP A 26 39.44 -5.05 -14.77
N GLY A 27 38.69 -4.16 -14.12
CA GLY A 27 38.47 -4.16 -12.69
C GLY A 27 37.66 -5.38 -12.34
N SER A 28 38.30 -6.39 -11.76
CA SER A 28 37.61 -7.54 -11.19
C SER A 28 36.62 -7.05 -10.14
N VAL A 29 35.33 -7.30 -10.37
CA VAL A 29 34.27 -6.99 -9.40
C VAL A 29 34.52 -7.79 -8.12
N THR A 30 34.49 -7.14 -6.96
CA THR A 30 34.66 -7.80 -5.66
C THR A 30 33.54 -8.85 -5.44
N PRO A 31 33.89 -10.14 -5.32
CA PRO A 31 32.89 -11.19 -5.08
C PRO A 31 32.29 -11.04 -3.67
N LEU A 32 30.98 -11.23 -3.56
CA LEU A 32 30.21 -11.20 -2.32
C LEU A 32 29.49 -12.55 -2.11
N PRO A 33 30.23 -13.67 -2.00
CA PRO A 33 29.61 -14.98 -1.90
C PRO A 33 28.78 -15.10 -0.63
N PHE A 34 27.71 -15.89 -0.69
CA PHE A 34 26.92 -16.33 0.43
C PHE A 34 26.37 -17.74 0.17
N THR A 35 26.04 -18.47 1.23
CA THR A 35 25.44 -19.80 1.12
C THR A 35 23.94 -19.72 1.42
N SER A 36 23.12 -20.16 0.47
CA SER A 36 21.68 -20.35 0.68
C SER A 36 21.42 -21.74 1.28
N SER A 37 20.51 -21.82 2.25
CA SER A 37 20.02 -23.09 2.80
C SER A 37 18.49 -23.13 2.78
N ALA A 38 17.90 -24.32 2.71
CA ALA A 38 16.44 -24.47 2.73
C ALA A 38 15.82 -23.83 3.99
N GLU A 39 16.50 -23.95 5.13
CA GLU A 39 16.09 -23.30 6.39
C GLU A 39 16.10 -21.77 6.28
N LEU A 40 17.16 -21.18 5.72
CA LEU A 40 17.24 -19.73 5.53
C LEU A 40 16.15 -19.21 4.59
N ARG A 41 15.83 -19.98 3.53
CA ARG A 41 14.75 -19.65 2.60
C ARG A 41 13.38 -19.71 3.27
N ALA A 42 13.10 -20.78 4.01
CA ALA A 42 11.87 -20.92 4.78
C ALA A 42 11.72 -19.79 5.83
N ALA A 43 12.80 -19.45 6.54
CA ALA A 43 12.82 -18.36 7.51
C ALA A 43 12.57 -16.98 6.85
N THR A 44 13.06 -16.79 5.63
CA THR A 44 12.86 -15.56 4.84
C THR A 44 11.41 -15.40 4.42
N VAL A 45 10.80 -16.46 3.86
CA VAL A 45 9.36 -16.49 3.57
C VAL A 45 8.54 -16.23 4.82
N ALA A 46 8.85 -16.89 5.94
CA ALA A 46 8.12 -16.71 7.19
C ALA A 46 8.21 -15.28 7.75
N ARG A 47 9.36 -14.59 7.60
CA ARG A 47 9.48 -13.16 7.95
C ARG A 47 8.59 -12.31 7.06
N GLU A 48 8.64 -12.50 5.75
CA GLU A 48 7.84 -11.73 4.78
C GLU A 48 6.35 -11.91 5.05
N VAL A 49 5.89 -13.16 5.22
CA VAL A 49 4.51 -13.49 5.57
C VAL A 49 4.08 -12.83 6.88
N ARG A 50 4.93 -12.82 7.92
CA ARG A 50 4.61 -12.12 9.18
C ARG A 50 4.52 -10.61 9.02
N ALA A 51 5.44 -10.00 8.26
CA ALA A 51 5.42 -8.56 7.99
C ALA A 51 4.14 -8.18 7.24
N LEU A 52 3.79 -8.95 6.20
CA LEU A 52 2.55 -8.80 5.47
C LEU A 52 1.33 -8.97 6.36
N ARG A 53 1.34 -9.88 7.34
CA ARG A 53 0.15 -10.18 8.16
C ARG A 53 -0.35 -8.98 8.96
N ALA A 54 0.55 -8.09 9.36
CA ALA A 54 0.19 -6.89 10.13
C ALA A 54 -0.53 -5.83 9.28
N ALA A 55 -0.13 -5.68 8.02
CA ALA A 55 -0.74 -4.72 7.10
C ALA A 55 -1.89 -5.32 6.29
N ASN A 56 -1.78 -6.62 5.97
CA ASN A 56 -2.70 -7.35 5.11
C ASN A 56 -2.66 -8.87 5.41
N PRO A 57 -3.53 -9.38 6.30
CA PRO A 57 -3.55 -10.79 6.68
C PRO A 57 -3.88 -11.74 5.53
N VAL A 58 -4.63 -11.27 4.51
CA VAL A 58 -4.89 -12.06 3.31
C VAL A 58 -3.61 -12.19 2.47
N ALA A 59 -2.76 -11.14 2.44
CA ALA A 59 -1.52 -11.15 1.64
C ALA A 59 -0.53 -12.14 2.18
N ALA A 60 -0.41 -12.14 3.50
CA ALA A 60 0.37 -13.11 4.22
C ALA A 60 -0.07 -14.55 3.92
N ALA A 61 -1.38 -14.82 3.87
CA ALA A 61 -1.90 -16.16 3.60
C ALA A 61 -1.59 -16.63 2.17
N GLU A 62 -1.83 -15.80 1.17
CA GLU A 62 -1.56 -16.16 -0.23
C GLU A 62 -0.06 -16.23 -0.53
N THR A 63 0.75 -15.30 -0.01
CA THR A 63 2.21 -15.40 -0.12
C THR A 63 2.72 -16.68 0.54
N ALA A 64 2.21 -17.05 1.72
CA ALA A 64 2.57 -18.30 2.38
C ALA A 64 2.20 -19.53 1.54
N ARG A 65 1.01 -19.52 0.91
CA ARG A 65 0.53 -20.61 0.06
C ARG A 65 1.39 -20.78 -1.18
N GLU A 66 1.67 -19.68 -1.89
CA GLU A 66 2.46 -19.70 -3.12
C GLU A 66 3.91 -20.09 -2.85
N MET A 67 4.51 -19.56 -1.78
CA MET A 67 5.87 -19.93 -1.39
C MET A 67 5.98 -21.34 -0.81
N ALA A 68 4.86 -21.98 -0.41
CA ALA A 68 4.84 -23.39 -0.06
C ALA A 68 4.83 -24.32 -1.29
N ARG A 69 4.38 -23.80 -2.44
CA ARG A 69 4.30 -24.55 -3.72
C ARG A 69 5.52 -24.34 -4.59
N HIS A 70 6.08 -23.14 -4.56
CA HIS A 70 7.15 -22.72 -5.45
C HIS A 70 8.41 -22.40 -4.66
N ASP A 71 9.53 -22.98 -5.08
CA ASP A 71 10.85 -22.57 -4.59
C ASP A 71 11.28 -21.28 -5.30
N TYR A 72 11.17 -20.16 -4.60
CA TYR A 72 11.52 -18.85 -5.16
C TYR A 72 12.99 -18.79 -5.59
N ASP A 73 13.90 -19.58 -5.00
CA ASP A 73 15.30 -19.59 -5.39
C ASP A 73 15.50 -20.26 -6.76
N THR A 74 14.72 -21.32 -7.03
CA THR A 74 14.67 -21.94 -8.37
C THR A 74 14.13 -20.95 -9.41
N ILE A 75 13.05 -20.22 -9.10
CA ILE A 75 12.50 -19.18 -9.99
C ILE A 75 13.53 -18.07 -10.23
N PHE A 76 14.19 -17.61 -9.16
CA PHE A 76 15.19 -16.57 -9.24
C PHE A 76 16.39 -16.98 -10.10
N ARG A 77 16.88 -18.22 -9.98
CA ARG A 77 17.95 -18.73 -10.86
C ARG A 77 17.54 -18.67 -12.34
N GLY A 78 16.28 -18.99 -12.64
CA GLY A 78 15.74 -18.84 -14.00
C GLY A 78 15.81 -17.40 -14.55
N PHE A 79 15.79 -16.37 -13.70
CA PHE A 79 16.03 -14.99 -14.15
C PHE A 79 17.49 -14.69 -14.48
N LEU A 80 18.43 -15.50 -13.98
CA LEU A 80 19.86 -15.33 -14.22
C LEU A 80 20.37 -16.20 -15.36
N ASP A 81 19.56 -17.14 -15.87
CA ASP A 81 19.94 -18.00 -17.00
C ASP A 81 20.36 -17.15 -18.21
N GLY A 82 21.50 -17.48 -18.81
CA GLY A 82 22.08 -16.71 -19.92
C GLY A 82 22.78 -15.40 -19.52
N THR A 83 22.76 -15.02 -18.23
CA THR A 83 23.48 -13.84 -17.71
C THR A 83 24.81 -14.25 -17.06
N PRO A 84 25.77 -13.32 -16.87
CA PRO A 84 27.00 -13.60 -16.13
C PRO A 84 26.82 -13.54 -14.60
N LEU A 85 25.60 -13.28 -14.10
CA LEU A 85 25.32 -13.10 -12.68
C LEU A 85 25.16 -14.43 -11.96
N ARG A 86 25.64 -14.50 -10.71
CA ARG A 86 25.59 -15.74 -9.91
C ARG A 86 24.55 -15.64 -8.80
N SER A 87 23.75 -16.70 -8.63
CA SER A 87 22.70 -16.73 -7.60
C SER A 87 23.22 -16.84 -6.16
N ASP A 88 24.49 -17.17 -5.98
CA ASP A 88 25.20 -17.31 -4.70
C ASP A 88 26.14 -16.13 -4.41
N ASP A 89 26.08 -15.05 -5.21
CA ASP A 89 26.77 -13.80 -4.96
C ASP A 89 25.75 -12.69 -4.64
N ALA A 90 25.82 -12.15 -3.42
CA ALA A 90 24.82 -11.22 -2.91
C ALA A 90 24.78 -9.91 -3.70
N GLY A 91 25.90 -9.52 -4.32
CA GLY A 91 25.90 -8.33 -5.13
C GLY A 91 25.43 -8.58 -6.56
N ASP A 92 25.62 -9.78 -7.10
CA ASP A 92 25.00 -10.17 -8.37
C ASP A 92 23.48 -10.25 -8.22
N VAL A 93 22.99 -10.79 -7.08
CA VAL A 93 21.57 -10.76 -6.71
C VAL A 93 21.03 -9.32 -6.67
N LEU A 94 21.77 -8.38 -6.07
CA LEU A 94 21.34 -6.99 -6.01
C LEU A 94 21.38 -6.30 -7.38
N ALA A 95 22.37 -6.62 -8.23
CA ALA A 95 22.46 -6.09 -9.59
C ALA A 95 21.27 -6.54 -10.45
N ALA A 96 20.89 -7.82 -10.37
CA ALA A 96 19.70 -8.36 -11.03
C ALA A 96 18.42 -7.65 -10.56
N PHE A 97 18.29 -7.41 -9.25
CA PHE A 97 17.14 -6.69 -8.71
C PHE A 97 17.07 -5.24 -9.20
N VAL A 98 18.19 -4.51 -9.25
CA VAL A 98 18.25 -3.15 -9.78
C VAL A 98 17.86 -3.11 -11.27
N ALA A 99 18.35 -4.07 -12.06
CA ALA A 99 17.97 -4.20 -13.46
C ALA A 99 16.47 -4.47 -13.63
N LEU A 100 15.89 -5.39 -12.85
CA LEU A 100 14.44 -5.62 -12.85
C LEU A 100 13.66 -4.35 -12.50
N GLN A 101 14.07 -3.63 -11.46
CA GLN A 101 13.39 -2.39 -11.06
C GLN A 101 13.38 -1.37 -12.22
N TRP A 102 14.49 -1.26 -12.96
CA TRP A 102 14.54 -0.41 -14.14
C TRP A 102 13.61 -0.90 -15.26
N MET A 103 13.62 -2.20 -15.56
CA MET A 103 12.75 -2.84 -16.57
C MET A 103 11.28 -2.56 -16.25
N VAL A 104 10.90 -2.78 -15.00
CA VAL A 104 9.55 -2.49 -14.50
C VAL A 104 9.23 -1.01 -14.70
N ALA A 105 10.05 -0.10 -14.18
CA ALA A 105 9.80 1.35 -14.23
C ALA A 105 9.65 1.91 -15.65
N ASN A 106 10.29 1.27 -16.64
CA ASN A 106 10.30 1.67 -18.05
C ASN A 106 9.42 0.78 -18.94
N ASP A 107 8.66 -0.15 -18.36
CA ASP A 107 7.91 -1.21 -19.08
C ASP A 107 8.74 -1.96 -20.14
N SER A 108 10.03 -2.15 -19.89
CA SER A 108 10.94 -2.74 -20.86
C SER A 108 11.06 -4.24 -20.64
N MET A 109 10.65 -5.04 -21.64
CA MET A 109 10.90 -6.49 -21.68
C MET A 109 12.27 -6.83 -22.26
N THR A 110 13.09 -5.83 -22.60
CA THR A 110 14.41 -6.04 -23.17
C THR A 110 15.34 -6.59 -22.11
N GLU A 111 15.90 -7.78 -22.35
CA GLU A 111 16.88 -8.38 -21.44
C GLU A 111 18.15 -7.53 -21.38
N PRO A 112 18.66 -7.19 -20.17
CA PRO A 112 19.92 -6.49 -20.01
C PRO A 112 21.10 -7.27 -20.62
N SER A 113 21.98 -6.58 -21.35
CA SER A 113 23.21 -7.22 -21.85
C SER A 113 24.14 -7.64 -20.69
N PRO A 114 25.02 -8.64 -20.90
CA PRO A 114 26.04 -8.99 -19.91
C PRO A 114 26.90 -7.80 -19.47
N SER A 115 27.21 -6.89 -20.39
CA SER A 115 27.97 -5.66 -20.11
C SER A 115 27.16 -4.69 -19.24
N ALA A 116 25.88 -4.50 -19.54
CA ALA A 116 24.98 -3.66 -18.74
C ALA A 116 24.87 -4.15 -17.29
N LEU A 117 24.72 -5.46 -17.08
CA LEU A 117 24.65 -6.06 -15.74
C LEU A 117 25.95 -5.88 -14.95
N LYS A 118 27.12 -6.09 -15.58
CA LYS A 118 28.43 -5.81 -14.96
C LYS A 118 28.58 -4.35 -14.59
N ALA A 119 28.11 -3.44 -15.45
CA ALA A 119 28.17 -2.02 -15.18
C ALA A 119 27.22 -1.60 -14.04
N ILE A 120 26.01 -2.16 -13.95
CA ILE A 120 25.10 -1.99 -12.80
C ILE A 120 25.78 -2.48 -11.51
N ARG A 121 26.40 -3.66 -11.55
CA ARG A 121 27.12 -4.25 -10.42
C ARG A 121 28.22 -3.31 -9.91
N ARG A 122 29.03 -2.76 -10.81
CA ARG A 122 30.11 -1.81 -10.48
C ARG A 122 29.56 -0.49 -9.92
N THR A 123 28.58 0.12 -10.59
CA THR A 123 28.13 1.48 -10.26
C THR A 123 27.21 1.53 -9.03
N PHE A 124 26.31 0.56 -8.88
CA PHE A 124 25.29 0.58 -7.82
C PHE A 124 25.63 -0.31 -6.64
N VAL A 125 26.30 -1.44 -6.86
CA VAL A 125 26.48 -2.47 -5.83
C VAL A 125 27.84 -2.38 -5.14
N GLU A 126 28.93 -2.15 -5.85
CA GLU A 126 30.26 -2.04 -5.23
C GLU A 126 30.35 -0.96 -4.14
N PRO A 127 29.76 0.25 -4.27
CA PRO A 127 29.76 1.23 -3.20
C PRO A 127 29.03 0.77 -1.92
N LEU A 128 28.16 -0.24 -2.06
CA LEU A 128 27.41 -0.85 -0.96
C LEU A 128 28.12 -2.08 -0.38
N ALA A 129 29.07 -2.69 -1.12
CA ALA A 129 29.77 -3.90 -0.72
C ALA A 129 30.52 -3.76 0.62
N VAL A 130 30.98 -2.54 0.93
CA VAL A 130 31.70 -2.21 2.18
C VAL A 130 30.77 -1.85 3.34
N LYS A 131 29.45 -1.80 3.12
CA LYS A 131 28.45 -1.40 4.12
C LYS A 131 27.59 -2.61 4.56
N PRO A 132 27.19 -2.70 5.84
CA PRO A 132 26.18 -3.68 6.24
C PRO A 132 24.85 -3.46 5.49
N PRO A 133 24.09 -4.52 5.17
CA PRO A 133 24.37 -5.93 5.49
C PRO A 133 25.36 -6.63 4.52
N LEU A 134 25.74 -6.02 3.40
CA LEU A 134 26.58 -6.67 2.38
C LEU A 134 28.02 -6.96 2.86
N SER A 135 28.60 -6.09 3.68
CA SER A 135 29.97 -6.28 4.19
C SER A 135 30.09 -7.37 5.25
N GLN A 136 28.98 -7.80 5.87
CA GLN A 136 28.97 -8.73 6.99
C GLN A 136 28.55 -10.13 6.53
N PRO A 137 29.45 -11.14 6.52
CA PRO A 137 29.11 -12.49 6.06
C PRO A 137 27.86 -13.08 6.74
N ALA A 138 27.70 -12.83 8.06
CA ALA A 138 26.59 -13.35 8.85
C ALA A 138 25.20 -12.81 8.44
N THR A 139 25.11 -11.55 7.98
CA THR A 139 23.84 -10.92 7.59
C THR A 139 23.65 -10.84 6.07
N ARG A 140 24.72 -11.02 5.29
CA ARG A 140 24.72 -11.03 3.82
C ARG A 140 23.79 -12.10 3.25
N ALA A 141 23.83 -13.32 3.75
CA ALA A 141 23.00 -14.41 3.24
C ALA A 141 21.51 -14.11 3.42
N ALA A 142 21.10 -13.67 4.61
CA ALA A 142 19.72 -13.32 4.90
C ALA A 142 19.23 -12.13 4.06
N PHE A 143 20.10 -11.14 3.83
CA PHE A 143 19.81 -10.03 2.93
C PHE A 143 19.62 -10.50 1.48
N ALA A 144 20.55 -11.30 0.95
CA ALA A 144 20.47 -11.78 -0.42
C ALA A 144 19.20 -12.62 -0.65
N GLU A 145 18.84 -13.50 0.29
CA GLU A 145 17.58 -14.26 0.21
C GLU A 145 16.33 -13.37 0.25
N GLN A 146 16.33 -12.30 1.05
CA GLN A 146 15.24 -11.33 1.05
C GLN A 146 15.12 -10.59 -0.30
N VAL A 147 16.26 -10.21 -0.91
CA VAL A 147 16.26 -9.56 -2.22
C VAL A 147 15.77 -10.51 -3.32
N LYS A 148 16.19 -11.79 -3.31
CA LYS A 148 15.68 -12.81 -4.25
C LYS A 148 14.16 -12.95 -4.17
N LEU A 149 13.63 -13.14 -2.95
CA LEU A 149 12.19 -13.27 -2.73
C LEU A 149 11.44 -12.03 -3.25
N ARG A 150 11.93 -10.83 -2.93
CA ARG A 150 11.33 -9.57 -3.41
C ARG A 150 11.37 -9.45 -4.92
N MET A 151 12.48 -9.84 -5.56
CA MET A 151 12.61 -9.83 -7.02
C MET A 151 11.55 -10.73 -7.67
N VAL A 152 11.38 -11.95 -7.18
CA VAL A 152 10.36 -12.90 -7.66
C VAL A 152 8.96 -12.31 -7.53
N LEU A 153 8.61 -11.79 -6.36
CA LEU A 153 7.29 -11.19 -6.11
C LEU A 153 7.05 -9.94 -6.99
N HIS A 154 8.06 -9.08 -7.18
CA HIS A 154 7.95 -7.89 -8.02
C HIS A 154 7.79 -8.22 -9.50
N HIS A 155 8.59 -9.15 -10.02
CA HIS A 155 8.51 -9.57 -11.41
C HIS A 155 7.16 -10.23 -11.72
N ALA A 156 6.67 -11.07 -10.79
CA ALA A 156 5.35 -11.67 -10.88
C ALA A 156 4.26 -10.59 -10.97
N GLY A 157 4.31 -9.58 -10.09
CA GLY A 157 3.32 -8.49 -10.09
C GLY A 157 3.37 -7.57 -11.29
N TRP A 158 4.57 -7.31 -11.81
CA TRP A 158 4.71 -6.57 -13.06
C TRP A 158 4.10 -7.33 -14.24
N LYS A 159 4.42 -8.63 -14.38
CA LYS A 159 3.88 -9.45 -15.48
C LYS A 159 2.36 -9.43 -15.51
N ALA A 160 1.71 -9.58 -14.38
CA ALA A 160 0.26 -9.65 -14.38
C ALA A 160 -0.44 -8.27 -14.29
N ALA A 161 0.23 -7.22 -13.80
CA ALA A 161 -0.21 -5.85 -14.07
C ALA A 161 -0.27 -5.54 -15.58
N LYS A 162 0.69 -6.06 -16.37
CA LYS A 162 0.65 -5.97 -17.84
C LYS A 162 -0.51 -6.75 -18.43
N GLN A 163 -0.71 -8.00 -18.00
CA GLN A 163 -1.80 -8.85 -18.51
C GLN A 163 -3.19 -8.26 -18.22
N LEU A 164 -3.35 -7.58 -17.09
CA LEU A 164 -4.61 -6.97 -16.66
C LEU A 164 -4.80 -5.53 -17.16
N GLY A 165 -3.85 -4.95 -17.91
CA GLY A 165 -3.95 -3.59 -18.42
C GLY A 165 -3.88 -2.49 -17.34
N VAL A 166 -3.31 -2.78 -16.17
CA VAL A 166 -3.22 -1.86 -15.02
C VAL A 166 -1.80 -1.36 -14.75
N LEU A 167 -0.92 -1.44 -15.74
CA LEU A 167 0.51 -1.14 -15.59
C LEU A 167 0.81 0.29 -15.08
N PRO A 168 0.25 1.39 -15.63
CA PRO A 168 0.54 2.74 -15.13
C PRO A 168 0.26 2.88 -13.62
N ARG A 169 -0.75 2.14 -13.15
CA ARG A 169 -1.15 2.09 -11.76
C ARG A 169 -0.20 1.27 -10.89
N PHE A 170 0.31 0.14 -11.40
CA PHE A 170 1.39 -0.63 -10.77
C PHE A 170 2.71 0.15 -10.67
N LEU A 171 3.03 1.02 -11.63
CA LEU A 171 4.25 1.84 -11.56
C LEU A 171 4.18 2.93 -10.48
N ALA A 172 3.00 3.48 -10.23
CA ALA A 172 2.79 4.47 -9.17
C ALA A 172 3.06 3.89 -7.76
N THR A 173 3.02 2.57 -7.60
CA THR A 173 3.14 1.85 -6.32
C THR A 173 4.58 1.57 -5.93
N LEU A 174 5.53 1.66 -6.86
CA LEU A 174 6.95 1.37 -6.63
C LEU A 174 7.66 2.44 -5.80
N SER A 175 6.93 3.44 -5.31
CA SER A 175 7.50 4.58 -4.59
C SER A 175 7.81 4.23 -3.12
N ASN A 176 9.11 4.18 -2.82
CA ASN A 176 9.80 4.37 -1.53
C ASN A 176 10.63 3.20 -0.98
N GLU A 177 10.64 2.01 -1.56
CA GLU A 177 11.40 0.89 -0.97
C GLU A 177 12.87 0.77 -1.42
N PHE A 178 13.26 1.30 -2.58
CA PHE A 178 14.67 1.23 -3.04
C PHE A 178 15.11 2.43 -3.91
N ILE A 179 14.74 2.45 -5.20
CA ILE A 179 15.00 3.58 -6.11
C ILE A 179 13.63 4.04 -6.64
N PRO A 180 13.24 5.33 -6.45
CA PRO A 180 11.98 5.82 -6.97
C PRO A 180 11.82 5.56 -8.46
N ALA A 181 10.64 5.09 -8.89
CA ALA A 181 10.36 4.81 -10.30
C ALA A 181 10.65 6.01 -11.21
N SER A 182 10.33 7.23 -10.77
CA SER A 182 10.65 8.46 -11.49
C SER A 182 12.15 8.65 -11.75
N LYS A 183 13.02 8.24 -10.81
CA LYS A 183 14.48 8.26 -11.02
C LYS A 183 14.90 7.20 -12.03
N LEU A 184 14.35 6.00 -11.97
CA LEU A 184 14.65 4.92 -12.92
C LEU A 184 14.15 5.23 -14.33
N GLN A 185 13.01 5.92 -14.45
CA GLN A 185 12.46 6.40 -15.72
C GLN A 185 13.33 7.47 -16.37
N ALA A 186 14.11 8.22 -15.59
CA ALA A 186 15.09 9.18 -16.09
C ALA A 186 16.41 8.52 -16.56
N LEU A 187 16.56 7.20 -16.42
CA LEU A 187 17.76 6.46 -16.81
C LEU A 187 17.46 5.56 -18.03
N ALA A 188 18.42 5.43 -18.94
CA ALA A 188 18.46 4.44 -20.00
C ALA A 188 19.40 3.30 -19.58
N LEU A 189 19.04 2.06 -19.93
CA LEU A 189 19.90 0.91 -19.77
C LEU A 189 20.76 0.74 -21.04
N THR A 190 22.07 0.82 -20.90
CA THR A 190 23.07 0.64 -21.96
C THR A 190 24.16 -0.34 -21.50
N ASP A 191 25.12 -0.66 -22.37
CA ASP A 191 26.30 -1.46 -21.98
C ASP A 191 27.15 -0.81 -20.88
N GLU A 192 27.00 0.50 -20.67
CA GLU A 192 27.62 1.25 -19.56
C GLU A 192 26.78 1.23 -18.27
N GLY A 193 25.67 0.50 -18.25
CA GLY A 193 24.74 0.37 -17.13
C GLY A 193 23.56 1.33 -17.23
N LEU A 194 23.13 1.88 -16.08
CA LEU A 194 22.06 2.88 -16.04
C LEU A 194 22.63 4.28 -16.21
N VAL A 195 22.37 4.92 -17.34
CA VAL A 195 22.87 6.27 -17.71
C VAL A 195 21.72 7.26 -17.87
N GLY A 196 21.91 8.55 -17.59
CA GLY A 196 20.84 9.55 -17.69
C GLY A 196 20.29 9.71 -19.12
N LYS A 197 18.96 9.63 -19.30
CA LYS A 197 18.27 9.98 -20.55
C LYS A 197 18.45 11.49 -20.78
N GLY A 198 19.35 11.86 -21.68
CA GLY A 198 19.64 13.27 -22.00
C GLY A 198 21.03 13.75 -21.58
N ALA A 199 21.89 12.90 -21.02
CA ALA A 199 23.30 13.22 -20.78
C ALA A 199 24.14 13.20 -22.10
N ARG A 200 23.75 14.01 -23.09
CA ARG A 200 24.69 14.57 -24.07
C ARG A 200 25.06 15.97 -23.60
N ARG A 201 26.29 16.10 -23.10
CA ARG A 201 27.07 17.33 -22.81
C ARG A 201 26.25 18.64 -22.71
N SER A 202 25.88 19.02 -21.49
CA SER A 202 25.77 20.44 -21.10
C SER A 202 26.49 20.65 -19.78
N ALA A 203 27.30 21.71 -19.74
CA ALA A 203 28.20 22.05 -18.65
C ALA A 203 27.47 22.76 -17.48
N LEU A 204 27.88 22.37 -16.28
CA LEU A 204 28.01 23.12 -15.01
C LEU A 204 27.10 24.33 -14.72
N MET A 205 26.29 24.19 -13.66
CA MET A 205 26.06 25.23 -12.65
C MET A 205 26.13 24.60 -11.23
N PRO A 206 26.46 25.36 -10.16
CA PRO A 206 26.70 24.83 -8.82
C PRO A 206 25.45 24.82 -7.92
N ASP A 207 25.30 23.74 -7.16
CA ASP A 207 24.23 23.49 -6.18
C ASP A 207 24.50 24.12 -4.80
N ALA A 208 23.42 24.52 -4.13
CA ALA A 208 23.38 24.90 -2.72
C ALA A 208 22.98 23.68 -1.83
N PRO A 209 23.43 23.61 -0.56
CA PRO A 209 23.25 22.42 0.28
C PRO A 209 21.85 22.33 0.94
N PRO A 210 21.32 21.10 1.15
CA PRO A 210 20.06 20.89 1.87
C PRO A 210 20.24 20.81 3.40
N PRO A 211 19.18 21.06 4.19
CA PRO A 211 19.22 21.00 5.65
C PRO A 211 19.08 19.58 6.19
N VAL A 212 19.73 19.34 7.33
CA VAL A 212 19.79 18.06 8.06
C VAL A 212 18.57 17.92 8.98
N ALA A 213 17.87 16.77 8.95
CA ALA A 213 16.73 16.48 9.81
C ALA A 213 17.12 15.55 10.97
N ASP A 214 16.76 15.93 12.19
CA ASP A 214 16.98 15.21 13.44
C ASP A 214 16.09 13.97 13.55
N ALA A 215 16.71 12.81 13.78
CA ALA A 215 16.02 11.53 14.01
C ALA A 215 16.04 11.15 15.49
N ARG A 216 14.92 11.33 16.20
CA ARG A 216 14.69 10.69 17.51
C ARG A 216 13.62 9.60 17.39
N PRO A 217 13.80 8.45 18.06
CA PRO A 217 12.87 7.33 17.98
C PRO A 217 11.60 7.58 18.81
N THR A 218 10.44 7.24 18.23
CA THR A 218 9.13 7.22 18.90
C THR A 218 8.94 5.94 19.74
N PRO A 219 8.32 6.03 20.92
CA PRO A 219 8.00 4.89 21.78
C PRO A 219 6.85 4.02 21.21
N PRO A 220 6.74 2.74 21.63
CA PRO A 220 5.73 1.81 21.14
C PRO A 220 4.30 2.17 21.60
N PRO A 221 3.26 1.82 20.81
CA PRO A 221 1.88 2.16 21.11
C PRO A 221 1.31 1.34 22.27
N THR A 222 0.65 2.03 23.19
CA THR A 222 -0.17 1.48 24.27
C THR A 222 -1.42 0.80 23.69
N PRO A 223 -1.93 -0.30 24.29
CA PRO A 223 -3.16 -0.97 23.83
C PRO A 223 -4.37 -0.01 23.81
N ALA A 224 -5.11 -0.02 22.70
CA ALA A 224 -6.31 0.81 22.54
C ALA A 224 -7.44 0.35 23.47
N ALA A 225 -8.15 1.32 24.06
CA ALA A 225 -9.34 1.08 24.87
C ALA A 225 -10.48 0.46 24.04
N PRO A 226 -11.36 -0.37 24.64
CA PRO A 226 -12.53 -0.92 23.95
C PRO A 226 -13.45 0.21 23.45
N PRO A 227 -14.14 0.01 22.30
CA PRO A 227 -15.04 1.01 21.76
C PRO A 227 -16.20 1.31 22.74
N PRO A 228 -16.67 2.57 22.81
CA PRO A 228 -17.72 2.97 23.72
C PRO A 228 -19.05 2.26 23.42
N ASP A 229 -19.76 1.86 24.48
CA ASP A 229 -21.09 1.27 24.40
C ASP A 229 -22.11 2.33 23.95
N ALA A 230 -22.77 2.10 22.81
CA ALA A 230 -23.74 3.05 22.27
C ALA A 230 -25.10 3.06 23.00
N ALA A 231 -25.29 2.22 24.03
CA ALA A 231 -26.41 2.39 24.95
C ALA A 231 -26.31 3.70 25.76
N GLN A 232 -25.12 4.28 25.86
CA GLN A 232 -24.93 5.59 26.47
C GLN A 232 -25.20 6.72 25.47
N PRO A 233 -25.81 7.84 25.91
CA PRO A 233 -25.93 9.04 25.09
C PRO A 233 -24.58 9.49 24.53
N PRO A 234 -24.56 10.14 23.35
CA PRO A 234 -23.32 10.70 22.81
C PRO A 234 -22.65 11.65 23.78
N ARG A 235 -21.35 11.45 24.02
CA ARG A 235 -20.60 12.26 24.99
C ARG A 235 -20.19 13.63 24.45
N HIS A 236 -20.09 13.73 23.12
CA HIS A 236 -19.59 14.91 22.42
C HIS A 236 -20.53 15.33 21.26
N ALA A 237 -21.86 15.26 21.47
CA ALA A 237 -22.86 15.65 20.46
C ALA A 237 -22.63 17.05 19.86
N ALA A 238 -22.14 17.98 20.67
CA ALA A 238 -21.83 19.35 20.28
C ALA A 238 -20.71 19.47 19.23
N ASN A 239 -19.93 18.41 18.96
CA ASN A 239 -18.94 18.41 17.89
C ASN A 239 -19.57 18.80 16.54
N TRP A 240 -20.81 18.36 16.29
CA TRP A 240 -21.53 18.67 15.05
C TRP A 240 -21.80 20.16 14.84
N ASP A 241 -21.89 20.95 15.91
CA ASP A 241 -22.11 22.40 15.81
C ASP A 241 -20.88 23.13 15.23
N THR A 242 -19.72 22.47 15.29
CA THR A 242 -18.45 22.98 14.77
C THR A 242 -18.16 22.52 13.35
N VAL A 243 -18.99 21.66 12.76
CA VAL A 243 -18.76 21.10 11.43
C VAL A 243 -19.24 22.08 10.34
N GLU A 244 -18.36 22.33 9.37
CA GLU A 244 -18.65 23.05 8.12
C GLU A 244 -19.16 22.08 7.05
N GLY A 245 -18.53 20.91 6.94
CA GLY A 245 -18.92 19.88 5.98
C GLY A 245 -18.17 18.57 6.17
N VAL A 246 -18.62 17.54 5.46
CA VAL A 246 -17.97 16.23 5.45
C VAL A 246 -17.66 15.87 4.01
N TYR A 247 -16.46 15.35 3.79
CA TYR A 247 -15.92 15.04 2.47
C TYR A 247 -15.22 13.68 2.50
N PHE A 248 -15.09 13.06 1.34
CA PHE A 248 -14.20 11.93 1.15
C PHE A 248 -13.02 12.33 0.28
N ARG A 249 -11.85 11.85 0.68
CA ARG A 249 -10.66 11.85 -0.16
C ARG A 249 -10.35 10.40 -0.54
N SER A 250 -10.25 10.11 -1.82
CA SER A 250 -9.73 8.82 -2.27
C SER A 250 -8.25 8.73 -1.91
N THR A 251 -7.86 7.65 -1.26
CA THR A 251 -6.47 7.24 -1.11
C THR A 251 -6.25 5.92 -1.83
N THR A 252 -5.04 5.73 -2.33
CA THR A 252 -4.68 4.50 -3.02
C THR A 252 -3.91 3.62 -2.05
N GLY A 253 -4.53 2.52 -1.65
CA GLY A 253 -3.93 1.45 -0.87
C GLY A 253 -3.46 0.29 -1.74
N PHE A 254 -2.69 -0.62 -1.16
CA PHE A 254 -2.27 -1.86 -1.82
C PHE A 254 -2.68 -3.06 -1.00
N GLY A 255 -3.54 -3.87 -1.62
CA GLY A 255 -3.93 -5.19 -1.16
C GLY A 255 -2.89 -6.26 -1.47
N VAL A 256 -3.28 -7.51 -1.22
CA VAL A 256 -2.51 -8.70 -1.58
C VAL A 256 -2.28 -8.79 -3.08
N GLY A 257 -1.11 -9.26 -3.49
CA GLY A 257 -0.90 -9.63 -4.88
C GLY A 257 -0.72 -8.44 -5.81
N GLY A 258 -0.34 -7.28 -5.26
CA GLY A 258 -0.23 -6.03 -6.02
C GLY A 258 -1.58 -5.46 -6.45
N MET A 259 -2.70 -6.03 -5.97
CA MET A 259 -4.02 -5.49 -6.24
C MET A 259 -4.17 -4.17 -5.52
N MET A 260 -4.33 -3.13 -6.32
CA MET A 260 -4.54 -1.78 -5.84
C MET A 260 -5.97 -1.65 -5.32
N THR A 261 -6.13 -1.08 -4.12
CA THR A 261 -7.44 -0.75 -3.53
C THR A 261 -7.61 0.76 -3.55
N ILE A 262 -8.79 1.22 -3.99
CA ILE A 262 -9.20 2.61 -3.76
C ILE A 262 -9.88 2.61 -2.41
N ASP A 263 -9.21 3.20 -1.43
CA ASP A 263 -9.79 3.46 -0.12
C ASP A 263 -10.27 4.91 -0.11
N PHE A 264 -11.23 5.22 0.76
CA PHE A 264 -11.81 6.55 0.84
C PHE A 264 -11.78 6.99 2.29
N GLU A 265 -11.04 8.05 2.56
CA GLU A 265 -10.87 8.60 3.89
C GLU A 265 -11.92 9.68 4.15
N PRO A 266 -12.79 9.52 5.16
CA PRO A 266 -13.71 10.57 5.55
C PRO A 266 -12.98 11.72 6.28
N LEU A 267 -13.25 12.93 5.83
CA LEU A 267 -12.71 14.17 6.35
C LEU A 267 -13.83 15.03 6.90
N ILE A 268 -13.74 15.34 8.20
CA ILE A 268 -14.62 16.30 8.87
C ILE A 268 -13.97 17.68 8.78
N PHE A 269 -14.58 18.59 8.02
CA PHE A 269 -14.14 19.99 7.96
C PHE A 269 -14.81 20.76 9.08
N LEU A 270 -14.02 21.35 9.95
CA LEU A 270 -14.47 22.20 11.04
C LEU A 270 -14.48 23.66 10.62
N ARG A 271 -15.41 24.45 11.18
CA ARG A 271 -15.59 25.88 10.90
C ARG A 271 -14.38 26.74 11.27
N ASP A 272 -13.49 26.24 12.13
CA ASP A 272 -12.24 26.92 12.51
C ASP A 272 -11.13 26.79 11.45
N GLY A 273 -11.40 26.13 10.31
CA GLY A 273 -10.43 25.89 9.24
C GLY A 273 -9.56 24.65 9.47
N THR A 274 -9.84 23.84 10.49
CA THR A 274 -9.18 22.54 10.73
C THR A 274 -9.97 21.43 10.03
N TYR A 275 -9.29 20.44 9.47
CA TYR A 275 -9.94 19.16 9.11
C TYR A 275 -9.47 18.05 10.03
N TYR A 276 -10.34 17.05 10.22
CA TYR A 276 -10.07 15.83 10.99
C TYR A 276 -10.36 14.59 10.15
N GLU A 277 -9.38 13.70 10.04
CA GLU A 277 -9.50 12.37 9.44
C GLU A 277 -10.21 11.43 10.43
N ILE A 278 -11.52 11.27 10.27
CA ILE A 278 -12.30 10.38 11.12
C ILE A 278 -12.08 8.92 10.70
N ALA A 279 -12.18 8.00 11.66
CA ALA A 279 -12.05 6.57 11.40
C ALA A 279 -13.44 5.90 11.48
N ASP A 280 -13.51 4.75 12.14
CA ASP A 280 -14.74 3.98 12.34
C ASP A 280 -15.77 4.65 13.27
N THR A 281 -15.29 5.36 14.29
CA THR A 281 -16.09 5.87 15.40
C THR A 281 -16.94 7.08 14.98
N ALA A 282 -18.18 7.14 15.45
CA ALA A 282 -19.05 8.31 15.23
C ALA A 282 -18.47 9.59 15.85
N LEU A 283 -18.64 10.74 15.19
CA LEU A 283 -17.99 12.00 15.58
C LEU A 283 -18.38 12.44 16.99
N GLU A 284 -19.63 12.22 17.38
CA GLU A 284 -20.16 12.57 18.70
C GLU A 284 -19.68 11.65 19.85
N ASP A 285 -18.89 10.62 19.54
CA ASP A 285 -18.16 9.81 20.53
C ASP A 285 -16.67 10.13 20.59
N VAL A 286 -16.19 11.05 19.75
CA VAL A 286 -14.79 11.46 19.70
C VAL A 286 -14.58 12.70 20.56
N ASP A 287 -13.71 12.62 21.57
CA ASP A 287 -13.15 13.82 22.20
C ASP A 287 -12.10 14.42 21.24
N LEU A 288 -12.53 15.39 20.42
CA LEU A 288 -11.65 16.02 19.42
C LEU A 288 -10.42 16.67 20.04
N SER A 289 -10.51 17.15 21.28
CA SER A 289 -9.39 17.78 21.97
C SER A 289 -8.34 16.75 22.39
N ALA A 290 -8.78 15.64 22.98
CA ALA A 290 -7.91 14.54 23.36
C ALA A 290 -7.32 13.83 22.14
N GLU A 291 -8.13 13.60 21.10
CA GLU A 291 -7.69 12.97 19.85
C GLU A 291 -6.65 13.84 19.13
N ARG A 292 -6.77 15.18 19.17
CA ARG A 292 -5.77 16.09 18.60
C ARG A 292 -4.41 15.98 19.28
N ILE A 293 -4.39 15.75 20.60
CA ILE A 293 -3.16 15.52 21.36
C ILE A 293 -2.60 14.12 21.06
N ALA A 294 -3.45 13.09 21.06
CA ALA A 294 -3.04 11.70 20.90
C ALA A 294 -2.62 11.36 19.47
N LYS A 295 -3.29 11.93 18.47
CA LYS A 295 -3.12 11.62 17.04
C LYS A 295 -3.06 12.90 16.19
N PRO A 296 -2.06 13.78 16.39
CA PRO A 296 -1.97 15.07 15.71
C PRO A 296 -1.87 14.95 14.17
N ARG A 297 -1.42 13.79 13.65
CA ARG A 297 -1.33 13.52 12.20
C ARG A 297 -2.68 13.41 11.51
N ARG A 298 -3.77 13.14 12.24
CA ARG A 298 -5.14 13.10 11.71
C ARG A 298 -5.76 14.49 11.54
N PHE A 299 -5.03 15.53 11.92
CA PHE A 299 -5.50 16.90 11.85
C PHE A 299 -4.65 17.69 10.86
N GLY A 300 -5.31 18.55 10.10
CA GLY A 300 -4.66 19.52 9.23
C GLY A 300 -5.52 20.77 9.07
N ARG A 301 -5.15 21.65 8.14
CA ARG A 301 -5.91 22.85 7.82
C ARG A 301 -6.53 22.74 6.44
N TRP A 302 -7.70 23.33 6.27
CA TRP A 302 -8.34 23.47 4.97
C TRP A 302 -8.63 24.93 4.68
N THR A 303 -8.56 25.30 3.40
CA THR A 303 -9.05 26.59 2.90
C THR A 303 -9.86 26.37 1.64
N ARG A 304 -10.88 27.21 1.41
CA ARG A 304 -11.69 27.15 0.19
C ARG A 304 -10.91 27.73 -0.98
N ALA A 305 -10.91 27.03 -2.11
CA ALA A 305 -10.36 27.45 -3.38
C ALA A 305 -11.49 27.62 -4.42
N ALA A 306 -11.18 28.16 -5.60
CA ALA A 306 -12.19 28.45 -6.63
C ALA A 306 -12.96 27.21 -7.12
N LYS A 307 -12.31 26.03 -7.16
CA LYS A 307 -12.90 24.77 -7.65
C LYS A 307 -12.92 23.64 -6.61
N GLY A 308 -12.70 23.96 -5.33
CA GLY A 308 -12.62 22.96 -4.27
C GLY A 308 -11.90 23.48 -3.03
N PHE A 309 -10.91 22.73 -2.54
CA PHE A 309 -10.21 23.04 -1.28
C PHE A 309 -8.72 22.80 -1.36
N VAL A 310 -7.96 23.55 -0.59
CA VAL A 310 -6.54 23.28 -0.32
C VAL A 310 -6.45 22.63 1.05
N LEU A 311 -5.86 21.44 1.14
CA LEU A 311 -5.62 20.77 2.41
C LEU A 311 -4.13 20.80 2.76
N THR A 312 -3.82 21.38 3.91
CA THR A 312 -2.48 21.41 4.50
C THR A 312 -2.40 20.37 5.61
N ASP A 313 -1.55 19.36 5.46
CA ASP A 313 -1.38 18.30 6.47
C ASP A 313 -0.62 18.78 7.73
N SER A 314 -0.50 17.89 8.71
CA SER A 314 0.23 18.17 9.96
C SER A 314 1.72 18.47 9.77
N LYS A 315 2.27 18.28 8.56
CA LYS A 315 3.67 18.57 8.20
C LYS A 315 3.78 19.89 7.41
N GLY A 316 2.68 20.59 7.19
CA GLY A 316 2.65 21.82 6.40
C GLY A 316 2.60 21.60 4.89
N LYS A 317 2.40 20.36 4.41
CA LYS A 317 2.28 20.09 2.98
C LYS A 317 0.86 20.37 2.51
N SER A 318 0.73 21.31 1.58
CA SER A 318 -0.54 21.65 0.92
C SER A 318 -0.76 20.82 -0.35
N ASN A 319 -1.99 20.37 -0.56
CA ASN A 319 -2.44 19.74 -1.80
C ASN A 319 -3.82 20.31 -2.18
N ASP A 320 -4.02 20.57 -3.47
CA ASP A 320 -5.28 21.04 -4.02
C ASP A 320 -6.21 19.86 -4.33
N TYR A 321 -7.48 19.98 -3.97
CA TYR A 321 -8.53 18.99 -4.22
C TYR A 321 -9.70 19.66 -4.91
N ALA A 322 -10.00 19.24 -6.14
CA ALA A 322 -11.18 19.70 -6.87
C ALA A 322 -12.40 18.89 -6.42
N LEU A 323 -13.53 19.55 -6.23
CA LEU A 323 -14.77 18.85 -5.92
C LEU A 323 -15.31 18.12 -7.15
N GLY A 324 -15.63 16.83 -7.01
CA GLY A 324 -16.33 16.06 -8.03
C GLY A 324 -15.43 15.40 -9.08
N ASP A 325 -14.10 15.45 -8.92
CA ASP A 325 -13.15 14.79 -9.83
C ASP A 325 -13.00 13.27 -9.58
N GLY A 326 -13.81 12.72 -8.68
CA GLY A 326 -13.78 11.33 -8.24
C GLY A 326 -12.72 11.03 -7.16
N SER A 327 -11.72 11.89 -7.00
CA SER A 327 -10.70 11.78 -5.95
C SER A 327 -11.06 12.56 -4.69
N PHE A 328 -11.93 13.56 -4.81
CA PHE A 328 -12.44 14.33 -3.69
C PHE A 328 -13.90 14.74 -3.91
N PHE A 329 -14.77 14.42 -2.95
CA PHE A 329 -16.21 14.65 -3.11
C PHE A 329 -16.93 14.80 -1.77
N ARG A 330 -18.17 15.27 -1.83
CA ARG A 330 -18.96 15.58 -0.63
C ARG A 330 -19.59 14.31 -0.06
N ALA A 331 -19.57 14.18 1.26
CA ALA A 331 -20.23 13.12 1.99
C ALA A 331 -21.56 13.62 2.56
N PHE A 332 -22.66 12.96 2.20
CA PHE A 332 -23.99 13.39 2.62
C PHE A 332 -24.49 12.62 3.85
N PRO A 333 -25.13 13.29 4.82
CA PRO A 333 -25.75 12.61 5.95
C PRO A 333 -27.04 11.88 5.52
N ALA A 334 -27.49 10.94 6.34
CA ALA A 334 -28.87 10.51 6.33
C ALA A 334 -29.78 11.57 6.94
N ALA A 335 -31.03 11.65 6.48
CA ALA A 335 -32.04 12.41 7.20
C ALA A 335 -32.31 11.75 8.57
N SER A 336 -32.70 12.55 9.57
CA SER A 336 -33.00 12.01 10.90
C SER A 336 -34.20 11.06 10.83
N GLY A 337 -34.05 9.84 11.34
CA GLY A 337 -35.08 8.80 11.28
C GLY A 337 -35.28 8.21 9.88
N GLU A 338 -34.38 8.48 8.93
CA GLU A 338 -34.42 7.88 7.62
C GLU A 338 -34.29 6.36 7.70
N SER A 339 -35.17 5.65 6.98
CA SER A 339 -35.09 4.21 6.84
C SER A 339 -34.59 3.83 5.45
N VAL A 340 -33.72 2.83 5.41
CA VAL A 340 -33.09 2.33 4.19
C VAL A 340 -33.67 0.95 3.88
N LYS A 341 -34.21 0.80 2.67
CA LYS A 341 -34.71 -0.49 2.15
C LYS A 341 -33.78 -0.94 1.02
N ARG A 342 -32.55 -1.33 1.37
CA ARG A 342 -31.53 -1.65 0.38
C ARG A 342 -30.47 -2.59 0.97
N SER A 343 -29.91 -3.41 0.09
CA SER A 343 -28.74 -4.23 0.40
C SER A 343 -27.50 -3.55 -0.14
N TYR A 344 -26.45 -3.49 0.66
CA TYR A 344 -25.16 -2.97 0.26
C TYR A 344 -24.11 -4.03 0.43
N ARG A 345 -23.30 -4.23 -0.60
CA ARG A 345 -22.16 -5.12 -0.56
C ARG A 345 -20.87 -4.35 -0.72
N ARG A 346 -19.84 -4.85 -0.08
CA ARG A 346 -18.46 -4.53 -0.36
C ARG A 346 -17.80 -5.82 -0.80
N LEU A 347 -17.26 -5.82 -2.01
CA LEU A 347 -16.32 -6.85 -2.41
C LEU A 347 -14.93 -6.34 -2.06
N SER A 348 -14.35 -6.86 -0.99
CA SER A 348 -12.90 -6.81 -0.79
C SER A 348 -12.31 -8.12 -1.31
N GLY A 349 -11.03 -8.16 -1.61
CA GLY A 349 -10.48 -9.36 -2.25
C GLY A 349 -9.01 -9.19 -2.55
N GLY A 350 -8.33 -10.32 -2.63
CA GLY A 350 -6.89 -10.49 -2.80
C GLY A 350 -6.66 -11.69 -3.69
N GLY A 351 -5.73 -11.63 -4.63
CA GLY A 351 -5.44 -12.78 -5.49
C GLY A 351 -4.06 -12.65 -6.10
N ASN A 352 -3.44 -13.77 -6.42
CA ASN A 352 -2.21 -13.79 -7.19
C ASN A 352 -2.47 -13.82 -8.70
N THR A 353 -3.73 -13.69 -9.16
CA THR A 353 -4.06 -13.48 -10.58
C THR A 353 -3.37 -12.25 -11.16
N ALA A 354 -3.21 -11.19 -10.35
CA ALA A 354 -2.40 -10.01 -10.68
C ALA A 354 -0.88 -10.23 -10.52
N LEU A 355 -0.44 -11.43 -10.11
CA LEU A 355 0.94 -11.91 -10.08
C LEU A 355 1.19 -13.15 -10.99
N GLY A 356 0.27 -13.51 -11.89
CA GLY A 356 0.39 -14.67 -12.78
C GLY A 356 0.08 -16.03 -12.15
N GLY A 357 -0.46 -16.06 -10.94
CA GLY A 357 -0.98 -17.27 -10.31
C GLY A 357 -2.47 -17.47 -10.55
N SER A 358 -2.97 -18.65 -10.20
CA SER A 358 -4.31 -19.09 -10.56
C SER A 358 -5.39 -18.77 -9.50
N VAL A 359 -5.06 -18.09 -8.41
CA VAL A 359 -5.92 -17.92 -7.24
C VAL A 359 -6.46 -16.48 -7.12
N SER A 360 -7.78 -16.36 -7.06
CA SER A 360 -8.49 -15.13 -6.69
C SER A 360 -9.35 -15.37 -5.46
N ILE A 361 -9.23 -14.52 -4.44
CA ILE A 361 -10.08 -14.53 -3.25
C ILE A 361 -10.91 -13.25 -3.23
N ALA A 362 -12.22 -13.41 -3.18
CA ALA A 362 -13.17 -12.33 -2.96
C ALA A 362 -13.85 -12.53 -1.60
N VAL A 363 -13.69 -11.55 -0.73
CA VAL A 363 -14.44 -11.39 0.52
C VAL A 363 -15.57 -10.41 0.27
N GLU A 364 -16.78 -10.92 0.23
CA GLU A 364 -17.98 -10.11 0.24
C GLU A 364 -18.39 -9.82 1.69
N SER A 365 -18.57 -8.54 2.02
CA SER A 365 -19.28 -8.10 3.23
C SER A 365 -20.59 -7.47 2.80
N ARG A 366 -21.70 -7.82 3.46
CA ARG A 366 -23.03 -7.36 3.07
C ARG A 366 -23.81 -6.82 4.27
N TYR A 367 -24.50 -5.71 4.08
CA TYR A 367 -25.54 -5.21 4.95
C TYR A 367 -26.89 -5.25 4.23
N ASP A 368 -27.91 -5.74 4.91
CA ASP A 368 -29.30 -5.80 4.46
C ASP A 368 -30.15 -4.90 5.34
N PHE A 369 -30.31 -3.63 4.97
CA PHE A 369 -31.14 -2.70 5.72
C PHE A 369 -32.61 -2.82 5.30
N ARG A 370 -33.49 -2.88 6.29
CA ARG A 370 -34.94 -2.95 6.11
C ARG A 370 -35.62 -1.68 6.61
N PRO A 371 -36.76 -1.28 6.03
CA PRO A 371 -37.45 -0.04 6.40
C PRO A 371 -38.04 -0.07 7.82
N ASP A 372 -38.19 -1.26 8.42
CA ASP A 372 -38.64 -1.43 9.80
C ASP A 372 -37.53 -1.17 10.83
N GLY A 373 -36.38 -0.65 10.41
CA GLY A 373 -35.21 -0.41 11.26
C GLY A 373 -34.47 -1.67 11.65
N SER A 374 -34.72 -2.82 11.03
CA SER A 374 -33.90 -4.02 11.21
C SER A 374 -32.79 -4.11 10.16
N TYR A 375 -31.64 -4.67 10.53
CA TYR A 375 -30.57 -4.97 9.59
C TYR A 375 -30.12 -6.42 9.69
N GLY A 376 -29.73 -6.99 8.55
CA GLY A 376 -28.89 -8.18 8.48
C GLY A 376 -27.45 -7.80 8.13
N ARG A 377 -26.49 -8.56 8.61
CA ARG A 377 -25.09 -8.50 8.21
C ARG A 377 -24.66 -9.89 7.80
N GLY A 378 -24.29 -10.02 6.53
CA GLY A 378 -23.79 -11.24 5.93
C GLY A 378 -22.37 -11.06 5.42
N GLY A 379 -21.78 -12.17 4.99
CA GLY A 379 -20.56 -12.12 4.23
C GLY A 379 -20.21 -13.46 3.63
N SER A 380 -19.62 -13.42 2.45
CA SER A 380 -19.09 -14.57 1.72
C SER A 380 -17.57 -14.45 1.71
N VAL A 381 -16.86 -15.55 1.89
CA VAL A 381 -15.48 -15.64 1.40
C VAL A 381 -15.48 -16.68 0.30
N GLY A 382 -15.17 -16.25 -0.92
CA GLY A 382 -14.99 -17.11 -2.09
C GLY A 382 -13.53 -17.09 -2.50
N ALA A 383 -12.94 -18.27 -2.68
CA ALA A 383 -11.63 -18.43 -3.31
C ALA A 383 -11.82 -19.29 -4.57
N ILE A 384 -11.39 -18.80 -5.73
CA ILE A 384 -11.37 -19.55 -6.97
C ILE A 384 -9.92 -19.79 -7.39
N ASN A 385 -9.61 -21.03 -7.74
CA ASN A 385 -8.37 -21.42 -8.40
C ASN A 385 -8.73 -21.85 -9.83
N SER A 386 -8.17 -21.21 -10.85
CA SER A 386 -8.42 -21.50 -12.27
C SER A 386 -7.91 -22.86 -12.73
N GLY A 387 -7.06 -23.53 -11.92
CA GLY A 387 -6.45 -24.81 -12.28
C GLY A 387 -5.43 -24.72 -13.43
N GLY A 388 -5.00 -23.51 -13.81
CA GLY A 388 -4.08 -23.28 -14.93
C GLY A 388 -2.76 -24.06 -14.86
N ASP A 389 -2.30 -24.35 -13.64
CA ASP A 389 -1.06 -25.10 -13.38
C ASP A 389 -1.28 -26.56 -12.92
N SER A 390 -2.51 -26.93 -12.52
CA SER A 390 -2.84 -28.25 -11.95
C SER A 390 -3.85 -29.07 -12.75
N GLY A 391 -4.46 -28.50 -13.80
CA GLY A 391 -5.53 -29.10 -14.59
C GLY A 391 -6.88 -29.22 -13.86
N VAL A 392 -6.96 -28.81 -12.59
CA VAL A 392 -8.15 -28.92 -11.74
C VAL A 392 -8.44 -27.57 -11.08
N GLY A 393 -9.55 -26.95 -11.47
CA GLY A 393 -10.06 -25.74 -10.82
C GLY A 393 -10.75 -26.08 -9.50
N THR A 394 -10.53 -25.26 -8.47
CA THR A 394 -11.17 -25.47 -7.15
C THR A 394 -11.80 -24.17 -6.68
N ALA A 395 -13.07 -24.24 -6.28
CA ALA A 395 -13.80 -23.13 -5.66
C ALA A 395 -14.13 -23.48 -4.21
N ILE A 396 -13.78 -22.62 -3.26
CA ILE A 396 -14.14 -22.77 -1.85
C ILE A 396 -14.94 -21.55 -1.44
N GLY A 397 -16.16 -21.78 -0.94
CA GLY A 397 -17.05 -20.75 -0.43
C GLY A 397 -17.37 -20.99 1.04
N ARG A 398 -17.20 -19.98 1.89
CA ARG A 398 -17.72 -19.99 3.27
C ARG A 398 -18.62 -18.79 3.49
N ARG A 399 -19.88 -19.03 3.84
CA ARG A 399 -20.80 -17.99 4.30
C ARG A 399 -20.62 -17.80 5.81
N ARG A 400 -20.46 -16.56 6.27
CA ARG A 400 -20.60 -16.25 7.70
C ARG A 400 -22.08 -16.41 8.09
N ALA A 401 -22.33 -16.85 9.31
CA ALA A 401 -23.67 -16.84 9.85
C ALA A 401 -24.21 -15.40 9.83
N PRO A 402 -25.45 -15.18 9.41
CA PRO A 402 -26.04 -13.85 9.41
C PRO A 402 -26.11 -13.34 10.86
N GLU A 403 -25.43 -12.23 11.12
CA GLU A 403 -25.64 -11.43 12.32
C GLU A 403 -26.74 -10.41 12.00
N GLY A 404 -27.53 -9.99 12.98
CA GLY A 404 -28.62 -9.06 12.73
C GLY A 404 -29.08 -8.34 13.99
N GLY A 405 -29.84 -7.27 13.78
CA GLY A 405 -30.27 -6.42 14.87
C GLY A 405 -31.13 -5.26 14.39
N ARG A 406 -31.16 -4.19 15.19
CA ARG A 406 -31.79 -2.92 14.85
C ARG A 406 -30.74 -1.90 14.43
N TYR A 407 -31.11 -1.02 13.52
CA TYR A 407 -30.28 0.12 13.15
C TYR A 407 -31.07 1.42 13.26
N ALA A 408 -30.34 2.51 13.48
CA ALA A 408 -30.87 3.87 13.39
C ALA A 408 -29.84 4.76 12.70
N LEU A 409 -30.34 5.66 11.86
CA LEU A 409 -29.54 6.67 11.18
C LEU A 409 -29.89 8.04 11.74
N ASP A 410 -28.86 8.79 12.09
CA ASP A 410 -28.98 10.21 12.44
C ASP A 410 -27.73 10.94 11.93
N ARG A 411 -27.93 11.90 11.01
CA ARG A 411 -26.85 12.63 10.36
C ARG A 411 -25.81 11.68 9.73
N HIS A 412 -24.55 11.78 10.14
CA HIS A 412 -23.45 10.91 9.71
C HIS A 412 -23.16 9.79 10.72
N THR A 413 -24.18 9.32 11.42
CA THR A 413 -24.05 8.24 12.40
C THR A 413 -25.00 7.10 12.09
N LEU A 414 -24.43 5.90 12.08
CA LEU A 414 -25.15 4.65 12.09
C LEU A 414 -25.02 4.01 13.47
N THR A 415 -26.15 3.86 14.15
CA THR A 415 -26.24 3.05 15.37
C THR A 415 -26.65 1.64 14.99
N LEU A 416 -25.90 0.64 15.44
CA LEU A 416 -26.21 -0.78 15.26
C LEU A 416 -26.40 -1.41 16.63
N THR A 417 -27.59 -1.94 16.89
CA THR A 417 -27.96 -2.66 18.12
C THR A 417 -28.16 -4.13 17.79
N ALA A 418 -27.25 -4.98 18.25
CA ALA A 418 -27.33 -6.42 18.05
C ALA A 418 -28.48 -7.05 18.87
N ALA A 419 -28.86 -8.28 18.52
CA ALA A 419 -29.92 -9.02 19.23
C ALA A 419 -29.63 -9.26 20.72
N ASP A 420 -28.35 -9.25 21.12
CA ASP A 420 -27.92 -9.36 22.52
C ASP A 420 -27.96 -8.03 23.29
N GLY A 421 -28.47 -6.96 22.67
CA GLY A 421 -28.60 -5.62 23.26
C GLY A 421 -27.35 -4.76 23.15
N ARG A 422 -26.19 -5.31 22.74
CA ARG A 422 -24.98 -4.51 22.56
C ARG A 422 -25.17 -3.54 21.40
N SER A 423 -24.84 -2.28 21.65
CA SER A 423 -24.96 -1.23 20.63
C SER A 423 -23.60 -0.62 20.32
N ARG A 424 -23.40 -0.24 19.05
CA ARG A 424 -22.24 0.55 18.60
C ARG A 424 -22.68 1.68 17.69
N ARG A 425 -21.99 2.82 17.77
CA ARG A 425 -22.16 3.98 16.89
C ARG A 425 -20.93 4.10 16.00
N VAL A 426 -21.16 4.13 14.70
CA VAL A 426 -20.11 4.25 13.68
C VAL A 426 -20.41 5.41 12.75
N PHE A 427 -19.36 5.97 12.16
CA PHE A 427 -19.51 6.99 11.14
C PHE A 427 -20.29 6.42 9.93
N PHE A 428 -21.15 7.24 9.34
CA PHE A 428 -21.99 6.89 8.20
C PHE A 428 -22.03 8.05 7.20
N ALA A 429 -22.03 7.74 5.91
CA ALA A 429 -22.34 8.74 4.90
C ALA A 429 -22.89 8.10 3.62
N TYR A 430 -23.67 8.86 2.88
CA TYR A 430 -23.90 8.64 1.45
C TYR A 430 -22.79 9.30 0.62
N SER A 431 -22.49 8.69 -0.53
CA SER A 431 -21.66 9.31 -1.55
C SER A 431 -22.35 10.51 -2.21
N SER A 432 -21.62 11.18 -3.10
CA SER A 432 -22.17 12.15 -4.03
C SER A 432 -21.99 11.74 -5.50
N GLN A 433 -22.91 12.17 -6.34
CA GLN A 433 -22.87 12.04 -7.80
C GLN A 433 -23.18 13.38 -8.49
N LYS A 434 -22.84 13.50 -9.78
CA LYS A 434 -23.07 14.67 -10.65
C LYS A 434 -22.34 15.96 -10.23
N GLU A 435 -22.45 16.99 -11.08
CA GLU A 435 -22.04 18.36 -10.81
C GLU A 435 -23.23 19.30 -11.12
N PRO A 436 -23.82 19.99 -10.12
CA PRO A 436 -23.45 20.05 -8.71
C PRO A 436 -23.66 18.73 -7.95
N PRO A 437 -22.97 18.50 -6.81
CA PRO A 437 -23.07 17.24 -6.07
C PRO A 437 -24.49 16.97 -5.52
N GLU A 438 -25.05 15.83 -5.88
CA GLU A 438 -26.31 15.27 -5.35
C GLU A 438 -26.02 14.00 -4.53
N ILE A 439 -26.93 13.62 -3.65
CA ILE A 439 -26.82 12.38 -2.86
C ILE A 439 -26.83 11.18 -3.81
N ASP A 440 -25.84 10.30 -3.66
CA ASP A 440 -25.81 8.97 -4.24
C ASP A 440 -26.14 7.94 -3.15
N ARG A 441 -27.32 7.32 -3.28
CA ARG A 441 -27.83 6.32 -2.33
C ARG A 441 -27.36 4.91 -2.67
N ASP A 442 -26.71 4.72 -3.81
CA ASP A 442 -26.20 3.44 -4.25
C ASP A 442 -24.83 3.16 -3.63
N MET A 443 -24.10 4.20 -3.20
CA MET A 443 -22.84 4.05 -2.46
C MET A 443 -22.92 4.67 -1.06
N ILE A 444 -22.64 3.86 -0.04
CA ILE A 444 -22.58 4.26 1.36
C ILE A 444 -21.20 3.99 1.95
N PHE A 445 -20.90 4.71 3.02
CA PHE A 445 -19.70 4.56 3.83
C PHE A 445 -20.14 4.20 5.24
N ILE A 446 -19.55 3.16 5.81
CA ILE A 446 -19.77 2.75 7.20
C ILE A 446 -18.39 2.64 7.84
N GLY A 447 -18.05 3.61 8.68
CA GLY A 447 -16.68 3.81 9.16
C GLY A 447 -15.74 4.21 8.02
N ASP A 448 -14.66 3.44 7.86
CA ASP A 448 -13.66 3.55 6.79
C ASP A 448 -13.96 2.67 5.57
N ASP A 449 -15.04 1.89 5.62
CA ASP A 449 -15.40 0.94 4.57
C ASP A 449 -16.48 1.51 3.62
N VAL A 450 -16.29 1.29 2.32
CA VAL A 450 -17.25 1.64 1.27
C VAL A 450 -18.08 0.44 0.87
N PHE A 451 -19.39 0.63 0.72
CA PHE A 451 -20.32 -0.37 0.21
C PHE A 451 -21.15 0.20 -0.94
N SER A 452 -21.40 -0.62 -1.96
CA SER A 452 -22.25 -0.32 -3.11
C SER A 452 -23.49 -1.21 -3.11
N SER A 453 -24.62 -0.72 -3.60
CA SER A 453 -25.80 -1.55 -3.85
C SER A 453 -25.70 -2.31 -5.18
N ASP A 454 -26.46 -3.38 -5.27
CA ASP A 454 -26.44 -4.31 -6.41
C ASP A 454 -27.42 -3.96 -7.54
N ASP A 455 -28.27 -2.97 -7.32
CA ASP A 455 -29.39 -2.60 -8.19
C ASP A 455 -28.96 -1.78 -9.42
#